data_AF-A0A963WS10-F1
#
_entry.id   AF-A0A963WS10-F1
#
_cell.length_a   1.000
_cell.length_b   1.000
_cell.length_c   1.000
_cell.angle_alpha   90.00
_cell.angle_beta   90.00
_cell.angle_gamma   90.00
#
_symmetry.space_group_name_H-M   'P 1'
#
loop_
_entity.id
_entity.type
_entity.pdbx_description
1 polymer ?
#
loop_
_entity_poly.entity_id
_entity_poly.type
_entity_poly.pdbx_seq_one_letter_code
_entity_poly.pdbx_strand_id
1 'polypeptide(L)'
;KIAPALAAGCTIILKPAEQTSVTALRLADLVAQAGFPPGVINIITGYGHTVGDRLVRHPDVDKVAFTGSTEVGKIINRNATDTLKRVTLELGGKSPVVVMPDVNVAETAPAAAGAIFFNSGQVCIAGSRLFAHRSIFDKVVEGVADASSFWSPRPSLDPDAHMGPLVSDEQFERVMGYIEAGKKAGASVACGGDAPSADGYYV
;
A
#
# COMPACT_ATOMS: atom_id res chain seq x y z
N LYS A 1 1.74 0.32 -14.45
CA LYS A 1 2.76 1.24 -15.02
C LYS A 1 3.23 0.78 -16.41
N ILE A 2 3.67 -0.49 -16.55
CA ILE A 2 4.22 -1.02 -17.82
C ILE A 2 3.24 -0.95 -18.99
N ALA A 3 2.06 -1.57 -18.87
CA ALA A 3 1.11 -1.71 -19.97
C ALA A 3 0.75 -0.40 -20.72
N PRO A 4 0.31 0.68 -20.05
CA PRO A 4 -0.02 1.93 -20.76
C PRO A 4 1.20 2.61 -21.38
N ALA A 5 2.40 2.46 -20.81
CA ALA A 5 3.62 3.02 -21.40
C ALA A 5 4.03 2.26 -22.67
N LEU A 6 3.95 0.92 -22.67
CA LEU A 6 4.19 0.11 -23.87
C LEU A 6 3.16 0.39 -24.97
N ALA A 7 1.88 0.53 -24.61
CA ALA A 7 0.82 0.84 -25.57
C ALA A 7 1.03 2.20 -26.26
N ALA A 8 1.67 3.15 -25.56
CA ALA A 8 2.06 4.45 -26.11
C ALA A 8 3.37 4.42 -26.91
N GLY A 9 4.03 3.25 -27.04
CA GLY A 9 5.29 3.10 -27.76
C GLY A 9 6.54 3.49 -26.97
N CYS A 10 6.45 3.64 -25.64
CA CYS A 10 7.61 3.96 -24.80
C CYS A 10 8.46 2.72 -24.50
N THR A 11 9.76 2.93 -24.28
CA THR A 11 10.63 2.00 -23.55
C THR A 11 10.60 2.31 -22.05
N ILE A 12 10.97 1.33 -21.21
CA ILE A 12 10.75 1.41 -19.76
C ILE A 12 11.97 0.92 -18.99
N ILE A 13 12.28 1.64 -17.90
CA ILE A 13 13.10 1.15 -16.80
C ILE A 13 12.21 1.08 -15.55
N LEU A 14 12.00 -0.12 -15.02
CA LEU A 14 11.22 -0.37 -13.80
C LEU A 14 12.16 -0.69 -12.64
N LYS A 15 12.03 0.06 -11.54
CA LYS A 15 12.58 -0.32 -10.22
C LYS A 15 11.45 -0.75 -9.28
N PRO A 16 11.29 -2.05 -8.94
CA PRO A 16 10.37 -2.46 -7.90
C PRO A 16 10.87 -2.03 -6.51
N ALA A 17 10.00 -2.09 -5.51
CA ALA A 17 10.40 -1.90 -4.12
C ALA A 17 11.42 -2.98 -3.70
N GLU A 18 12.38 -2.59 -2.87
CA GLU A 18 13.44 -3.46 -2.36
C GLU A 18 12.88 -4.61 -1.51
N GLN A 19 11.75 -4.40 -0.83
CA GLN A 19 11.06 -5.41 -0.04
C GLN A 19 10.38 -6.49 -0.91
N THR A 20 10.01 -6.18 -2.16
CA THR A 20 9.10 -7.01 -2.97
C THR A 20 9.53 -7.12 -4.44
N SER A 21 10.81 -7.36 -4.70
CA SER A 21 11.36 -7.36 -6.07
C SER A 21 11.17 -8.67 -6.84
N VAL A 22 10.94 -9.79 -6.17
CA VAL A 22 11.00 -11.14 -6.77
C VAL A 22 9.98 -11.33 -7.90
N THR A 23 8.74 -10.86 -7.74
CA THR A 23 7.70 -10.99 -8.78
C THR A 23 8.00 -10.13 -10.01
N ALA A 24 8.61 -8.95 -9.82
CA ALA A 24 9.07 -8.11 -10.93
C ALA A 24 10.24 -8.76 -11.67
N LEU A 25 11.14 -9.45 -10.98
CA LEU A 25 12.20 -10.23 -11.64
C LEU A 25 11.62 -11.41 -12.41
N ARG A 26 10.61 -12.11 -11.87
CA ARG A 26 9.90 -13.16 -12.61
C ARG A 26 9.22 -12.63 -13.88
N LEU A 27 8.70 -11.40 -13.84
CA LEU A 27 8.16 -10.74 -15.01
C LEU A 27 9.23 -10.53 -16.10
N ALA A 28 10.50 -10.29 -15.73
CA ALA A 28 11.58 -10.15 -16.70
C ALA A 28 11.76 -11.43 -17.54
N ASP A 29 11.67 -12.61 -16.92
CA ASP A 29 11.73 -13.89 -17.64
C ASP A 29 10.61 -14.00 -18.67
N LEU A 30 9.39 -13.61 -18.27
CA LEU A 30 8.21 -13.69 -19.14
C LEU A 30 8.29 -12.69 -20.29
N VAL A 31 8.85 -11.50 -20.06
CA VAL A 31 9.12 -10.51 -21.10
C VAL A 31 10.11 -11.05 -22.13
N ALA A 32 11.17 -11.72 -21.68
CA ALA A 32 12.14 -12.35 -22.58
C ALA A 32 11.50 -13.48 -23.40
N GLN A 33 10.70 -14.34 -22.75
CA GLN A 33 9.97 -15.43 -23.42
C GLN A 33 8.94 -14.92 -24.44
N ALA A 34 8.29 -13.80 -24.14
CA ALA A 34 7.32 -13.17 -25.05
C ALA A 34 7.97 -12.51 -26.28
N GLY A 35 9.30 -12.42 -26.33
CA GLY A 35 10.03 -11.92 -27.50
C GLY A 35 10.03 -10.41 -27.65
N PHE A 36 9.93 -9.65 -26.55
CA PHE A 36 10.12 -8.20 -26.61
C PHE A 36 11.52 -7.86 -27.14
N PRO A 37 11.67 -6.82 -28.00
CA PRO A 37 12.98 -6.40 -28.46
C PRO A 37 13.91 -6.01 -27.30
N PRO A 38 15.23 -6.28 -27.40
CA PRO A 38 16.18 -5.91 -26.35
C PRO A 38 16.10 -4.43 -25.98
N GLY A 39 16.10 -4.14 -24.67
CA GLY A 39 16.08 -2.78 -24.13
C GLY A 39 14.70 -2.10 -24.06
N VAL A 40 13.63 -2.72 -24.58
CA VAL A 40 12.26 -2.15 -24.48
C VAL A 40 11.76 -2.13 -23.04
N ILE A 41 12.03 -3.19 -22.28
CA ILE A 41 11.70 -3.29 -20.85
C ILE A 41 12.96 -3.69 -20.10
N ASN A 42 13.38 -2.83 -19.18
CA ASN A 42 14.51 -3.07 -18.29
C ASN A 42 13.99 -3.09 -16.87
N ILE A 43 14.29 -4.15 -16.11
CA ILE A 43 13.90 -4.26 -14.70
C ILE A 43 15.19 -4.26 -13.88
N ILE A 44 15.34 -3.28 -13.00
CA ILE A 44 16.53 -3.11 -12.16
C ILE A 44 16.14 -3.08 -10.69
N THR A 45 16.94 -3.68 -9.82
CA THR A 45 16.72 -3.67 -8.36
C THR A 45 17.73 -2.76 -7.67
N GLY A 46 17.44 -2.40 -6.43
CA GLY A 46 18.29 -1.56 -5.59
C GLY A 46 17.47 -0.56 -4.78
N TYR A 47 18.13 0.20 -3.92
CA TYR A 47 17.46 1.10 -2.97
C TYR A 47 16.93 2.39 -3.63
N GLY A 48 15.88 2.96 -3.03
CA GLY A 48 15.29 4.22 -3.49
C GLY A 48 16.28 5.38 -3.49
N HIS A 49 17.10 5.51 -2.44
CA HIS A 49 18.05 6.63 -2.29
C HIS A 49 19.29 6.54 -3.20
N THR A 50 19.52 5.40 -3.87
CA THR A 50 20.62 5.22 -4.84
C THR A 50 20.07 5.05 -6.25
N VAL A 51 19.51 3.88 -6.55
CA VAL A 51 19.00 3.53 -7.89
C VAL A 51 17.79 4.38 -8.25
N GLY A 52 16.85 4.56 -7.31
CA GLY A 52 15.67 5.39 -7.52
C GLY A 52 16.00 6.85 -7.82
N ASP A 53 16.83 7.48 -6.98
CA ASP A 53 17.26 8.87 -7.18
C ASP A 53 18.01 9.06 -8.50
N ARG A 54 18.91 8.12 -8.85
CA ARG A 54 19.63 8.18 -10.12
C ARG A 54 18.71 8.13 -11.33
N LEU A 55 17.66 7.30 -11.31
CA LEU A 55 16.66 7.22 -12.38
C LEU A 55 15.92 8.56 -12.55
N VAL A 56 15.55 9.20 -11.44
CA VAL A 56 14.82 10.48 -11.48
C VAL A 56 15.71 11.59 -12.04
N ARG A 57 16.98 11.63 -11.65
CA ARG A 57 17.94 12.65 -12.08
C ARG A 57 18.54 12.40 -13.47
N HIS A 58 18.37 11.21 -14.06
CA HIS A 58 19.05 10.86 -15.31
C HIS A 58 18.64 11.79 -16.46
N PRO A 59 19.58 12.43 -17.18
CA PRO A 59 19.23 13.37 -18.25
C PRO A 59 18.41 12.70 -19.37
N ASP A 60 18.74 11.46 -19.71
CA ASP A 60 18.09 10.70 -20.79
C ASP A 60 16.78 9.97 -20.40
N VAL A 61 16.21 10.26 -19.22
CA VAL A 61 14.88 9.74 -18.85
C VAL A 61 13.84 10.80 -19.16
N ASP A 62 12.91 10.57 -20.08
CA ASP A 62 11.97 11.61 -20.51
C ASP A 62 10.83 11.88 -19.52
N LYS A 63 10.42 10.84 -18.77
CA LYS A 63 9.24 10.84 -17.90
C LYS A 63 9.45 9.97 -16.67
N VAL A 64 8.94 10.43 -15.53
CA VAL A 64 8.88 9.64 -14.30
C VAL A 64 7.43 9.35 -13.91
N ALA A 65 7.17 8.11 -13.46
CA ALA A 65 5.92 7.72 -12.82
C ALA A 65 6.21 6.95 -11.54
N PHE A 66 5.76 7.46 -10.40
CA PHE A 66 6.04 6.91 -9.08
C PHE A 66 4.76 6.55 -8.34
N THR A 67 4.84 5.51 -7.51
CA THR A 67 3.81 5.16 -6.53
C THR A 67 4.51 4.86 -5.21
N GLY A 68 4.10 5.52 -4.12
CA GLY A 68 4.71 5.33 -2.80
C GLY A 68 4.42 6.46 -1.82
N SER A 69 5.35 6.75 -0.92
CA SER A 69 5.13 7.75 0.13
C SER A 69 5.08 9.18 -0.41
N THR A 70 4.27 10.02 0.23
CA THR A 70 4.14 11.45 -0.12
C THR A 70 5.46 12.21 0.02
N GLU A 71 6.27 11.85 1.02
CA GLU A 71 7.59 12.44 1.23
C GLU A 71 8.52 12.16 0.05
N VAL A 72 8.62 10.90 -0.37
CA VAL A 72 9.44 10.51 -1.54
C VAL A 72 8.88 11.12 -2.82
N GLY A 73 7.55 11.15 -3.00
CA GLY A 73 6.92 11.82 -4.14
C GLY A 73 7.31 13.29 -4.28
N LYS A 74 7.39 14.03 -3.16
CA LYS A 74 7.86 15.42 -3.14
C LYS A 74 9.35 15.53 -3.51
N ILE A 75 10.18 14.60 -3.05
CA ILE A 75 11.61 14.54 -3.43
C ILE A 75 11.75 14.30 -4.93
N ILE A 76 11.01 13.32 -5.48
CA ILE A 76 11.02 12.99 -6.90
C ILE A 76 10.62 14.20 -7.76
N ASN A 77 9.54 14.89 -7.39
CA ASN A 77 9.08 16.04 -8.15
C ASN A 77 10.12 17.18 -8.16
N ARG A 78 10.80 17.41 -7.04
CA ARG A 78 11.90 18.38 -6.96
C ARG A 78 13.07 17.97 -7.86
N ASN A 79 13.54 16.73 -7.75
CA ASN A 79 14.70 16.25 -8.50
C ASN A 79 14.42 16.13 -10.02
N ALA A 80 13.16 15.97 -10.42
CA ALA A 80 12.74 15.95 -11.82
C ALA A 80 12.76 17.35 -12.48
N THR A 81 12.74 18.41 -11.67
CA THR A 81 12.63 19.81 -12.14
C THR A 81 13.87 20.26 -12.90
N ASP A 82 15.08 19.82 -12.50
CA ASP A 82 16.35 20.19 -13.15
C ASP A 82 16.37 19.86 -14.66
N THR A 83 15.60 18.86 -15.05
CA THR A 83 15.46 18.36 -16.43
C THR A 83 14.06 18.58 -17.00
N LEU A 84 13.18 19.31 -16.29
CA LEU A 84 11.79 19.58 -16.67
C LEU A 84 10.98 18.33 -17.05
N LYS A 85 11.26 17.19 -16.41
CA LYS A 85 10.58 15.92 -16.72
C LYS A 85 9.12 15.97 -16.28
N ARG A 86 8.25 15.34 -17.05
CA ARG A 86 6.86 15.11 -16.61
C ARG A 86 6.84 14.07 -15.49
N VAL A 87 6.18 14.38 -14.39
CA VAL A 87 6.04 13.50 -13.23
C VAL A 87 4.58 13.12 -13.02
N THR A 88 4.32 11.83 -12.79
CA THR A 88 3.02 11.32 -12.31
C THR A 88 3.24 10.66 -10.95
N LEU A 89 2.48 11.09 -9.94
CA LEU A 89 2.60 10.60 -8.55
C LEU A 89 1.28 9.98 -8.09
N GLU A 90 1.35 8.74 -7.62
CA GLU A 90 0.26 8.08 -6.88
C GLU A 90 0.72 7.88 -5.44
N LEU A 91 0.07 8.55 -4.48
CA LEU A 91 0.57 8.66 -3.11
C LEU A 91 -0.45 8.11 -2.10
N GLY A 92 -0.06 8.07 -0.83
CA GLY A 92 -0.94 7.61 0.24
C GLY A 92 -2.13 8.55 0.50
N GLY A 93 -3.23 7.99 0.99
CA GLY A 93 -4.43 8.71 1.38
C GLY A 93 -4.84 8.48 2.83
N LYS A 94 -5.93 9.14 3.22
CA LYS A 94 -6.66 8.88 4.47
C LYS A 94 -8.15 8.80 4.13
N SER A 95 -8.51 7.80 3.31
CA SER A 95 -9.80 7.73 2.64
C SER A 95 -10.95 7.59 3.64
N PRO A 96 -12.04 8.37 3.47
CA PRO A 96 -13.25 8.23 4.27
C PRO A 96 -14.12 7.09 3.75
N VAL A 97 -14.76 6.36 4.68
CA VAL A 97 -15.95 5.53 4.45
C VAL A 97 -17.08 6.19 5.24
N VAL A 98 -18.20 6.50 4.59
CA VAL A 98 -19.32 7.22 5.22
C VAL A 98 -20.55 6.32 5.23
N VAL A 99 -21.04 6.01 6.43
CA VAL A 99 -22.17 5.10 6.67
C VAL A 99 -23.37 5.89 7.17
N MET A 100 -24.42 5.91 6.35
CA MET A 100 -25.69 6.60 6.60
C MET A 100 -26.69 5.69 7.32
N PRO A 101 -27.72 6.22 8.02
CA PRO A 101 -28.56 5.43 8.92
C PRO A 101 -29.60 4.54 8.20
N ASP A 102 -29.72 4.66 6.89
CA ASP A 102 -30.63 3.91 6.02
C ASP A 102 -30.05 2.58 5.50
N VAL A 103 -28.81 2.25 5.89
CA VAL A 103 -28.17 0.98 5.49
C VAL A 103 -28.48 -0.17 6.45
N ASN A 104 -28.36 -1.41 5.97
CA ASN A 104 -28.27 -2.57 6.83
C ASN A 104 -26.87 -2.63 7.49
N VAL A 105 -26.78 -2.29 8.78
CA VAL A 105 -25.50 -2.26 9.51
C VAL A 105 -24.85 -3.64 9.57
N ALA A 106 -25.63 -4.72 9.70
CA ALA A 106 -25.10 -6.08 9.80
C ALA A 106 -24.36 -6.52 8.51
N GLU A 107 -24.79 -6.03 7.36
CA GLU A 107 -24.11 -6.26 6.07
C GLU A 107 -23.01 -5.23 5.82
N THR A 108 -23.19 -3.99 6.28
CA THR A 108 -22.27 -2.87 6.00
C THR A 108 -20.99 -2.95 6.84
N ALA A 109 -21.09 -3.37 8.11
CA ALA A 109 -19.93 -3.36 9.00
C ALA A 109 -18.81 -4.35 8.56
N PRO A 110 -19.10 -5.60 8.15
CA PRO A 110 -18.08 -6.48 7.58
C PRO A 110 -17.42 -5.93 6.32
N ALA A 111 -18.18 -5.25 5.45
CA ALA A 111 -17.63 -4.61 4.27
C ALA A 111 -16.71 -3.42 4.62
N ALA A 112 -17.10 -2.62 5.61
CA ALA A 112 -16.27 -1.54 6.13
C ALA A 112 -14.97 -2.07 6.78
N ALA A 113 -15.05 -3.19 7.50
CA ALA A 113 -13.89 -3.89 8.03
C ALA A 113 -12.96 -4.36 6.89
N GLY A 114 -13.52 -4.97 5.84
CA GLY A 114 -12.74 -5.37 4.66
C GLY A 114 -12.07 -4.20 3.92
N ALA A 115 -12.68 -3.01 3.93
CA ALA A 115 -12.10 -1.82 3.32
C ALA A 115 -10.82 -1.32 4.02
N ILE A 116 -10.56 -1.74 5.26
CA ILE A 116 -9.37 -1.37 6.03
C ILE A 116 -8.43 -2.56 6.32
N PHE A 117 -8.96 -3.76 6.56
CA PHE A 117 -8.13 -4.93 6.89
C PHE A 117 -7.56 -5.66 5.66
N PHE A 118 -8.16 -5.51 4.48
CA PHE A 118 -7.63 -6.10 3.26
C PHE A 118 -6.17 -5.69 3.02
N ASN A 119 -5.32 -6.68 2.68
CA ASN A 119 -3.86 -6.50 2.53
C ASN A 119 -3.18 -5.91 3.78
N SER A 120 -3.69 -6.25 4.97
CA SER A 120 -3.21 -5.75 6.27
C SER A 120 -3.23 -4.22 6.35
N GLY A 121 -4.20 -3.60 5.66
CA GLY A 121 -4.32 -2.15 5.54
C GLY A 121 -3.23 -1.46 4.73
N GLN A 122 -2.30 -2.20 4.11
CA GLN A 122 -1.22 -1.67 3.26
C GLN A 122 -1.76 -1.33 1.86
N VAL A 123 -2.79 -0.49 1.81
CA VAL A 123 -3.50 -0.05 0.60
C VAL A 123 -3.60 1.46 0.63
N CYS A 124 -3.11 2.15 -0.41
CA CYS A 124 -3.06 3.62 -0.44
C CYS A 124 -4.45 4.27 -0.29
N ILE A 125 -5.49 3.56 -0.74
CA ILE A 125 -6.90 3.99 -0.70
C ILE A 125 -7.70 3.32 0.43
N ALA A 126 -7.07 2.64 1.38
CA ALA A 126 -7.75 1.97 2.49
C ALA A 126 -8.75 2.90 3.20
N GLY A 127 -9.91 2.35 3.58
CA GLY A 127 -11.01 3.01 4.29
C GLY A 127 -10.68 3.39 5.73
N SER A 128 -9.57 4.08 5.94
CA SER A 128 -8.91 4.30 7.23
C SER A 128 -9.57 5.36 8.12
N ARG A 129 -10.68 5.96 7.68
CA ARG A 129 -11.58 6.78 8.50
C ARG A 129 -13.01 6.35 8.26
N LEU A 130 -13.59 5.64 9.21
CA LEU A 130 -14.99 5.27 9.19
C LEU A 130 -15.82 6.34 9.88
N PHE A 131 -16.70 7.00 9.13
CA PHE A 131 -17.70 7.93 9.62
C PHE A 131 -19.05 7.21 9.66
N ALA A 132 -19.72 7.23 10.80
CA ALA A 132 -21.05 6.66 10.95
C ALA A 132 -22.03 7.71 11.44
N HIS A 133 -23.25 7.68 10.91
CA HIS A 133 -24.33 8.52 11.42
C HIS A 133 -24.59 8.25 12.90
N ARG A 134 -24.83 9.30 13.69
CA ARG A 134 -24.93 9.23 15.15
C ARG A 134 -25.90 8.15 15.66
N SER A 135 -27.03 7.95 14.98
CA SER A 135 -28.05 6.98 15.39
C SER A 135 -27.64 5.51 15.23
N ILE A 136 -26.58 5.22 14.49
CA ILE A 136 -26.09 3.86 14.24
C ILE A 136 -24.60 3.69 14.62
N PHE A 137 -24.00 4.70 15.25
CA PHE A 137 -22.55 4.75 15.52
C PHE A 137 -22.07 3.51 16.29
N ASP A 138 -22.68 3.22 17.45
CA ASP A 138 -22.26 2.11 18.30
C ASP A 138 -22.39 0.77 17.58
N LYS A 139 -23.51 0.55 16.86
CA LYS A 139 -23.73 -0.67 16.07
C LYS A 139 -22.69 -0.86 14.97
N VAL A 140 -22.24 0.22 14.34
CA VAL A 140 -21.20 0.16 13.30
C VAL A 140 -19.85 -0.18 13.92
N VAL A 141 -19.51 0.44 15.07
CA VAL A 141 -18.25 0.14 15.78
C VAL A 141 -18.22 -1.32 16.24
N GLU A 142 -19.29 -1.78 16.89
CA GLU A 142 -19.44 -3.17 17.33
C GLU A 142 -19.34 -4.14 16.15
N GLY A 143 -20.10 -3.91 15.07
CA GLY A 143 -20.07 -4.80 13.92
C GLY A 143 -18.71 -4.88 13.20
N VAL A 144 -17.92 -3.80 13.22
CA VAL A 144 -16.55 -3.82 12.68
C VAL A 144 -15.60 -4.58 13.61
N ALA A 145 -15.74 -4.38 14.93
CA ALA A 145 -14.95 -5.12 15.92
C ALA A 145 -15.24 -6.62 15.86
N ASP A 146 -16.51 -7.03 15.76
CA ASP A 146 -16.90 -8.44 15.65
C ASP A 146 -16.33 -9.10 14.38
N ALA A 147 -16.28 -8.34 13.28
CA ALA A 147 -15.69 -8.79 12.02
C ALA A 147 -14.17 -8.99 12.10
N SER A 148 -13.47 -8.45 13.11
CA SER A 148 -12.00 -8.53 13.19
C SER A 148 -11.48 -9.96 13.31
N SER A 149 -12.27 -10.86 13.88
CA SER A 149 -11.92 -12.29 14.03
C SER A 149 -11.64 -12.97 12.70
N PHE A 150 -12.45 -12.69 11.67
CA PHE A 150 -12.23 -13.17 10.29
C PHE A 150 -10.91 -12.67 9.71
N TRP A 151 -10.48 -11.48 10.11
CA TRP A 151 -9.25 -10.84 9.66
C TRP A 151 -8.04 -11.14 10.55
N SER A 152 -8.13 -12.10 11.48
CA SER A 152 -6.99 -12.45 12.33
C SER A 152 -5.75 -12.76 11.49
N PRO A 153 -4.61 -12.09 11.72
CA PRO A 153 -3.42 -12.29 10.91
C PRO A 153 -2.91 -13.74 10.97
N ARG A 154 -2.58 -14.31 9.80
CA ARG A 154 -2.07 -15.68 9.65
C ARG A 154 -0.91 -15.72 8.65
N PRO A 155 -0.10 -16.80 8.63
CA PRO A 155 0.97 -16.94 7.64
C PRO A 155 0.45 -16.83 6.20
N SER A 156 1.16 -16.12 5.33
CA SER A 156 0.67 -15.78 3.97
C SER A 156 0.46 -16.97 3.03
N LEU A 157 0.98 -18.16 3.37
CA LEU A 157 0.77 -19.40 2.60
C LEU A 157 -0.28 -20.33 3.21
N ASP A 158 -0.90 -19.92 4.32
CA ASP A 158 -2.02 -20.63 4.91
C ASP A 158 -3.27 -20.42 4.03
N PRO A 159 -3.91 -21.48 3.52
CA PRO A 159 -5.08 -21.34 2.63
C PRO A 159 -6.29 -20.70 3.31
N ASP A 160 -6.34 -20.68 4.64
CA ASP A 160 -7.41 -20.05 5.42
C ASP A 160 -7.06 -18.61 5.84
N ALA A 161 -5.91 -18.08 5.42
CA ALA A 161 -5.51 -16.71 5.77
C ALA A 161 -6.28 -15.67 4.96
N HIS A 162 -6.91 -14.73 5.67
CA HIS A 162 -7.54 -13.54 5.07
C HIS A 162 -6.69 -12.27 5.21
N MET A 163 -5.74 -12.28 6.15
CA MET A 163 -4.80 -11.18 6.39
C MET A 163 -3.42 -11.74 6.75
N GLY A 164 -2.37 -11.15 6.19
CA GLY A 164 -0.98 -11.54 6.44
C GLY A 164 -0.24 -10.55 7.36
N PRO A 165 1.07 -10.72 7.53
CA PRO A 165 1.89 -9.75 8.25
C PRO A 165 2.07 -8.46 7.45
N LEU A 166 2.57 -7.43 8.12
CA LEU A 166 3.14 -6.25 7.48
C LEU A 166 4.43 -6.63 6.73
N VAL A 167 4.84 -5.78 5.79
CA VAL A 167 5.92 -6.11 4.85
C VAL A 167 7.31 -6.13 5.48
N SER A 168 7.55 -5.38 6.55
CA SER A 168 8.87 -5.26 7.19
C SER A 168 8.79 -4.82 8.65
N ASP A 169 9.90 -4.96 9.36
CA ASP A 169 10.06 -4.52 10.75
C ASP A 169 9.82 -3.00 10.88
N GLU A 170 10.34 -2.20 9.95
CA GLU A 170 10.17 -0.75 10.00
C GLU A 170 8.71 -0.34 9.80
N GLN A 171 7.92 -1.10 9.02
CA GLN A 171 6.48 -0.87 8.92
C GLN A 171 5.76 -1.30 10.19
N PHE A 172 6.15 -2.43 10.78
CA PHE A 172 5.61 -2.90 12.06
C PHE A 172 5.81 -1.87 13.17
N GLU A 173 7.04 -1.42 13.40
CA GLU A 173 7.36 -0.41 14.41
C GLU A 173 6.57 0.89 14.18
N ARG A 174 6.44 1.30 12.92
CA ARG A 174 5.68 2.50 12.56
C ARG A 174 4.20 2.37 12.88
N VAL A 175 3.58 1.24 12.53
CA VAL A 175 2.16 0.99 12.80
C VAL A 175 1.91 0.90 14.30
N MET A 176 2.72 0.14 15.03
CA MET A 176 2.64 0.05 16.50
C MET A 176 2.84 1.41 17.16
N GLY A 177 3.77 2.22 16.65
CA GLY A 177 3.96 3.60 17.10
C GLY A 177 2.71 4.48 16.94
N TYR A 178 1.96 4.32 15.84
CA TYR A 178 0.68 5.03 15.67
C TYR A 178 -0.42 4.53 16.61
N ILE A 179 -0.49 3.22 16.87
CA ILE A 179 -1.43 2.64 17.83
C ILE A 179 -1.18 3.22 19.23
N GLU A 180 0.08 3.23 19.68
CA GLU A 180 0.46 3.79 20.99
C GLU A 180 0.23 5.31 21.07
N ALA A 181 0.52 6.04 19.99
CA ALA A 181 0.19 7.47 19.92
C ALA A 181 -1.32 7.73 20.04
N GLY A 182 -2.15 6.88 19.43
CA GLY A 182 -3.61 6.95 19.55
C GLY A 182 -4.10 6.72 20.97
N LYS A 183 -3.60 5.66 21.64
CA LYS A 183 -3.89 5.38 23.06
C LYS A 183 -3.49 6.56 23.95
N LYS A 184 -2.28 7.10 23.77
CA LYS A 184 -1.77 8.25 24.55
C LYS A 184 -2.58 9.53 24.32
N ALA A 185 -3.16 9.70 23.13
CA ALA A 185 -4.03 10.82 22.81
C ALA A 185 -5.47 10.67 23.35
N GLY A 186 -5.80 9.55 24.01
CA GLY A 186 -7.10 9.30 24.63
C GLY A 186 -8.11 8.57 23.74
N ALA A 187 -7.68 7.95 22.63
CA ALA A 187 -8.55 7.09 21.83
C ALA A 187 -8.74 5.72 22.51
N SER A 188 -9.95 5.18 22.43
CA SER A 188 -10.26 3.82 22.87
C SER A 188 -9.98 2.80 21.76
N VAL A 189 -9.47 1.63 22.14
CA VAL A 189 -9.26 0.50 21.22
C VAL A 189 -10.43 -0.46 21.34
N ALA A 190 -11.18 -0.66 20.24
CA ALA A 190 -12.33 -1.56 20.21
C ALA A 190 -11.94 -3.01 19.91
N CYS A 191 -10.88 -3.24 19.13
CA CYS A 191 -10.36 -4.56 18.78
C CYS A 191 -8.86 -4.49 18.44
N GLY A 192 -8.12 -5.58 18.67
CA GLY A 192 -6.69 -5.67 18.37
C GLY A 192 -5.86 -4.61 19.08
N GLY A 193 -4.88 -4.02 18.37
CA GLY A 193 -4.01 -2.98 18.91
C GLY A 193 -2.82 -3.51 19.70
N ASP A 194 -2.43 -4.76 19.43
CA ASP A 194 -1.30 -5.49 19.96
C ASP A 194 -0.53 -6.20 18.82
N ALA A 195 0.44 -7.04 19.20
CA ALA A 195 1.21 -7.86 18.27
C ALA A 195 1.03 -9.34 18.65
N PRO A 196 0.27 -10.14 17.88
CA PRO A 196 -0.12 -11.49 18.28
C PRO A 196 1.00 -12.54 18.21
N SER A 197 2.14 -12.21 17.59
CA SER A 197 3.30 -13.10 17.45
C SER A 197 4.61 -12.30 17.56
N ALA A 198 5.62 -12.91 18.18
CA ALA A 198 6.99 -12.40 18.16
C ALA A 198 7.76 -12.81 16.89
N ASP A 199 7.31 -13.87 16.22
CA ASP A 199 7.89 -14.36 14.97
C ASP A 199 7.06 -13.84 13.79
N GLY A 200 7.59 -12.83 13.10
CA GLY A 200 6.96 -12.14 11.98
C GLY A 200 6.31 -10.80 12.36
N TYR A 201 5.95 -10.01 11.36
CA TYR A 201 5.50 -8.62 11.51
C TYR A 201 3.97 -8.50 11.62
N TYR A 202 3.36 -9.22 12.56
CA TYR A 202 1.90 -9.28 12.70
C TYR A 202 1.37 -8.20 13.66
N VAL A 203 0.28 -7.54 13.25
CA VAL A 203 -0.48 -6.53 14.02
C VAL A 203 -1.96 -6.85 13.91
#